data_AF-A0A538DC60-F1
#
_entry.id   AF-A0A538DC60-F1
#
_cell.length_a   1.000
_cell.length_b   1.000
_cell.length_c   1.000
_cell.angle_alpha   90.00
_cell.angle_beta   90.00
_cell.angle_gamma   90.00
#
_symmetry.space_group_name_H-M   'P 1'
#
loop_
_entity.id
_entity.type
_entity.pdbx_description
1 polymer ?
#
loop_
_entity_poly.entity_id
_entity_poly.type
_entity_poly.pdbx_seq_one_letter_code
_entity_poly.pdbx_strand_id
1 'polypeptide(L)'
;MKFWQSIAFAETDQLHAICALAEELGFEGVALAEHLVTPQTIDSVYPYSPDGKVWWDPTTHWFDNFVLAAVFAPVALELVEQR
;
A
#
# COMPACT_ATOMS: atom_id res chain seq x y z
N MET A 1 -4.44 21.85 2.09
CA MET A 1 -4.76 20.55 2.72
C MET A 1 -3.76 19.54 2.19
N LYS A 2 -3.32 18.57 3.00
CA LYS A 2 -2.37 17.52 2.59
C LYS A 2 -3.14 16.23 2.29
N PHE A 3 -2.73 15.50 1.26
CA PHE A 3 -3.38 14.28 0.80
C PHE A 3 -2.38 13.15 0.67
N TRP A 4 -2.81 11.92 0.97
CA TRP A 4 -2.01 10.70 0.83
C TRP A 4 -2.75 9.68 -0.03
N GLN A 5 -2.02 8.97 -0.88
CA GLN A 5 -2.57 7.91 -1.72
C GLN A 5 -2.39 6.56 -1.02
N SER A 6 -3.49 5.88 -0.70
CA SER A 6 -3.42 4.48 -0.24
C SER A 6 -3.03 3.57 -1.41
N ILE A 7 -2.04 2.70 -1.21
CA ILE A 7 -1.65 1.69 -2.21
C ILE A 7 -2.00 0.27 -1.77
N ALA A 8 -2.87 0.15 -0.77
CA ALA A 8 -3.34 -1.15 -0.28
C ALA A 8 -3.94 -1.98 -1.42
N PHE A 9 -3.51 -3.25 -1.53
CA PHE A 9 -3.98 -4.21 -2.53
C PHE A 9 -3.73 -3.82 -4.00
N ALA A 10 -2.90 -2.81 -4.28
CA ALA A 10 -2.44 -2.56 -5.63
C ALA A 10 -1.51 -3.70 -6.10
N GLU A 11 -1.54 -3.98 -7.41
CA GLU A 11 -0.68 -5.01 -7.99
C GLU A 11 0.79 -4.62 -7.83
N THR A 12 1.63 -5.60 -7.49
CA THR A 12 3.02 -5.36 -7.07
C THR A 12 3.85 -4.69 -8.16
N ASP A 13 3.63 -5.07 -9.41
CA ASP A 13 4.29 -4.52 -10.59
C ASP A 13 3.83 -3.08 -10.92
N GLN A 14 2.74 -2.61 -10.32
CA GLN A 14 2.21 -1.26 -10.51
C GLN A 14 2.66 -0.27 -9.43
N LEU A 15 3.19 -0.74 -8.29
CA LEU A 15 3.47 0.11 -7.13
C LEU A 15 4.43 1.27 -7.46
N HIS A 16 5.47 1.02 -8.27
CA HIS A 16 6.42 2.06 -8.67
C HIS A 16 5.74 3.17 -9.49
N ALA A 17 4.90 2.79 -10.46
CA ALA A 17 4.17 3.74 -11.29
C ALA A 17 3.17 4.56 -10.49
N ILE A 18 2.49 3.94 -9.52
CA ILE A 18 1.56 4.64 -8.61
C ILE A 18 2.30 5.67 -7.76
N CYS A 19 3.46 5.31 -7.18
CA CYS A 19 4.27 6.23 -6.38
C CYS A 19 4.74 7.44 -7.20
N ALA A 20 5.23 7.20 -8.43
CA ALA A 20 5.66 8.29 -9.32
C ALA A 20 4.51 9.23 -9.66
N LEU A 21 3.35 8.68 -10.03
CA LEU A 21 2.18 9.47 -10.37
C LEU A 21 1.63 10.23 -9.15
N ALA A 22 1.66 9.65 -7.96
CA ALA A 22 1.23 10.31 -6.73
C ALA A 22 2.09 11.56 -6.44
N GLU A 23 3.41 11.47 -6.62
CA GLU A 23 4.31 12.61 -6.45
C GLU A 23 4.08 13.68 -7.53
N GLU A 24 3.94 13.29 -8.80
CA GLU A 24 3.61 14.21 -9.91
C GLU A 24 2.31 14.98 -9.67
N LEU A 25 1.28 14.31 -9.14
CA LEU A 25 -0.02 14.91 -8.81
C LEU A 25 -0.01 15.74 -7.53
N GLY A 26 1.11 15.77 -6.80
CA GLY A 26 1.28 16.59 -5.59
C GLY A 26 0.67 15.99 -4.33
N PHE A 27 0.54 14.66 -4.26
CA PHE A 27 0.30 14.00 -2.97
C PHE A 27 1.50 14.21 -2.05
N GLU A 28 1.24 14.29 -0.74
CA GLU A 28 2.29 14.40 0.27
C GLU A 28 3.03 13.06 0.47
N GLY A 29 2.41 11.97 0.03
CA GLY A 29 3.03 10.65 0.02
C GLY A 29 2.03 9.53 -0.23
N VAL A 30 2.52 8.31 -0.07
CA VAL A 30 1.71 7.08 -0.15
C VAL A 30 1.55 6.44 1.22
N ALA A 31 0.41 5.81 1.46
CA ALA A 31 0.16 5.02 2.66
C ALA A 31 0.37 3.54 2.35
N LEU A 32 1.34 2.94 3.04
CA LEU A 32 1.65 1.51 2.92
C LEU A 32 0.74 0.70 3.85
N ALA A 33 0.15 -0.36 3.33
CA ALA A 33 -0.68 -1.29 4.10
C ALA A 33 0.07 -2.60 4.32
N GLU A 34 0.01 -3.10 5.55
CA GLU A 34 0.70 -4.33 5.95
C GLU A 34 -0.15 -5.12 6.92
N HIS A 35 0.06 -6.44 6.91
CA HIS A 35 -0.49 -7.36 7.89
C HIS A 35 0.62 -8.31 8.34
N LEU A 36 1.22 -8.03 9.50
CA LEU A 36 2.33 -8.84 10.03
C LEU A 36 1.94 -10.28 10.36
N VAL A 37 0.69 -10.51 10.75
CA VAL A 37 0.21 -11.82 11.19
C VAL A 37 -1.20 -12.05 10.68
N THR A 38 -1.35 -12.88 9.65
CA THR A 38 -2.67 -13.34 9.20
C THR A 38 -3.01 -14.67 9.86
N PRO A 39 -4.15 -14.80 10.58
CA PRO A 39 -4.59 -16.09 11.09
C PRO A 39 -4.80 -17.09 9.96
N GLN A 40 -4.36 -18.33 10.16
CA GLN A 40 -4.58 -19.40 9.19
C GLN A 40 -6.08 -19.72 9.00
N THR A 41 -6.87 -19.55 10.06
CA THR A 41 -8.32 -19.69 10.07
C THR A 41 -8.93 -18.45 10.72
N ILE A 42 -9.97 -17.88 10.11
CA ILE A 42 -10.70 -16.71 10.60
C ILE A 42 -12.15 -17.12 10.85
N ASP A 43 -12.50 -17.37 12.10
CA ASP A 43 -13.86 -17.75 12.52
C ASP A 43 -14.72 -16.55 12.98
N SER A 44 -14.11 -15.37 13.13
CA SER A 44 -14.79 -14.14 13.51
C SER A 44 -15.56 -13.53 12.33
N VAL A 45 -16.70 -12.91 12.62
CA VAL A 45 -17.49 -12.17 11.62
C VAL A 45 -16.78 -10.84 11.32
N TYR A 46 -16.38 -10.65 10.07
CA TYR A 46 -15.79 -9.40 9.61
C TYR A 46 -16.88 -8.31 9.49
N PRO A 47 -16.76 -7.18 10.21
CA PRO A 47 -17.85 -6.21 10.32
C PRO A 47 -18.06 -5.36 9.06
N TYR A 48 -17.12 -5.38 8.11
CA TYR A 48 -17.10 -4.49 6.95
C TYR A 48 -17.50 -5.17 5.63
N SER A 49 -17.91 -6.44 5.69
CA SER A 49 -18.34 -7.24 4.53
C SER A 49 -19.77 -7.78 4.73
N PRO A 50 -20.65 -7.74 3.72
CA PRO A 50 -22.02 -8.27 3.84
C PRO A 50 -22.09 -9.77 4.19
N ASP A 51 -21.12 -10.57 3.77
CA ASP A 51 -21.04 -12.00 4.03
C ASP A 51 -20.21 -12.35 5.28
N GLY A 52 -19.73 -11.33 6.00
CA GLY A 52 -18.95 -11.50 7.23
C GLY A 52 -17.54 -12.05 7.02
N LYS A 53 -17.00 -12.06 5.80
CA LYS A 53 -15.66 -12.57 5.50
C LYS A 53 -14.68 -11.44 5.17
N VAL A 54 -13.44 -11.62 5.61
CA VAL A 54 -12.34 -10.79 5.10
C VAL A 54 -12.17 -11.02 3.60
N TRP A 55 -11.80 -9.97 2.87
CA TRP A 55 -11.60 -10.06 1.42
C TRP A 55 -10.18 -10.50 1.03
N TRP A 56 -9.25 -10.57 1.98
CA TRP A 56 -7.90 -11.10 1.77
C TRP A 56 -7.80 -12.53 2.30
N ASP A 57 -6.88 -13.31 1.75
CA ASP A 57 -6.65 -14.69 2.13
C ASP A 57 -5.28 -14.87 2.80
N PRO A 58 -5.03 -16.00 3.50
CA PRO A 58 -3.73 -16.24 4.16
C PRO A 58 -2.50 -16.24 3.23
N THR A 59 -2.70 -16.39 1.92
CA THR A 59 -1.64 -16.33 0.90
C THR A 59 -1.50 -14.96 0.25
N THR A 60 -2.35 -13.99 0.60
CA THR A 60 -2.23 -12.60 0.12
C THR A 60 -0.84 -12.05 0.47
N HIS A 61 -0.17 -11.49 -0.54
CA HIS A 61 1.16 -10.92 -0.37
C HIS A 61 1.08 -9.62 0.43
N TRP A 62 1.71 -9.60 1.60
CA TRP A 62 1.98 -8.40 2.38
C TRP A 62 3.47 -8.13 2.34
N PHE A 63 3.86 -6.98 1.79
CA PHE A 63 5.26 -6.62 1.69
C PHE A 63 5.76 -6.00 2.99
N ASP A 64 7.03 -6.24 3.30
CA ASP A 64 7.71 -5.50 4.36
C ASP A 64 7.77 -4.01 4.00
N ASN A 65 7.19 -3.18 4.85
CA ASN A 65 7.04 -1.76 4.59
C ASN A 65 8.38 -1.00 4.58
N PHE A 66 9.39 -1.47 5.31
CA PHE A 66 10.71 -0.83 5.30
C PHE A 66 11.45 -1.11 3.99
N VAL A 67 11.33 -2.32 3.46
CA VAL A 67 11.86 -2.67 2.15
C VAL A 67 11.14 -1.88 1.05
N LEU A 68 9.80 -1.80 1.09
CA LEU A 68 9.05 -0.97 0.13
C LEU A 68 9.45 0.50 0.19
N ALA A 69 9.59 1.08 1.37
CA ALA A 69 10.03 2.46 1.53
C ALA A 69 11.42 2.71 0.90
N ALA A 70 12.36 1.76 1.08
CA ALA A 70 13.67 1.85 0.44
C ALA A 70 13.59 1.75 -1.09
N VAL A 71 12.72 0.89 -1.62
CA VAL A 71 12.49 0.75 -3.07
C VAL A 71 11.87 2.01 -3.67
N PHE A 72 10.98 2.70 -2.95
CA PHE A 72 10.32 3.93 -3.43
C PHE A 72 11.12 5.20 -3.19
N ALA A 73 12.12 5.20 -2.31
CA ALA A 73 12.91 6.38 -1.99
C ALA A 73 13.52 7.12 -3.21
N PRO A 74 14.03 6.44 -4.26
CA PRO A 74 14.53 7.11 -5.46
C PRO A 74 13.46 7.94 -6.19
N VAL A 75 12.20 7.46 -6.24
CA VAL A 75 11.09 8.18 -6.88
C VAL A 75 10.81 9.51 -6.19
N ALA A 76 10.85 9.50 -4.86
CA ALA A 76 10.65 10.72 -4.07
C ALA A 76 11.80 11.74 -4.26
N LEU A 77 13.04 11.27 -4.43
CA LEU A 77 14.21 12.14 -4.64
C LEU A 77 14.25 12.73 -6.05
N GLU A 78 13.94 11.94 -7.08
CA GLU A 78 14.00 12.36 -8.49
C GLU A 78 13.10 13.58 -8.78
N LEU A 79 11.92 13.65 -8.17
CA LEU A 79 11.00 14.78 -8.36
C LEU A 79 11.28 15.97 -7.44
N VAL A 80 11.97 15.77 -6.30
CA VAL A 80 12.49 16.89 -5.49
C VAL A 80 13.59 17.64 -6.24
N GLU A 81 14.45 16.95 -7.00
CA GLU A 81 15.46 17.61 -7.84
C GLU A 81 14.86 18.38 -9.03
N GLN A 82 13.61 18.09 -9.40
CA GLN A 82 12.89 18.75 -10.50
C GLN A 82 12.00 19.93 -10.06
N ARG A 83 11.88 20.19 -8.76
CA ARG A 83 11.07 21.29 -8.18
C ARG A 83 11.94 22.46 -7.73
#